data_AF-A0A3M1ZTE7-F1
#
_entry.id   AF-A0A3M1ZTE7-F1
#
_cell.length_a   1.000
_cell.length_b   1.000
_cell.length_c   1.000
_cell.angle_alpha   90.00
_cell.angle_beta   90.00
_cell.angle_gamma   90.00
#
_symmetry.space_group_name_H-M   'P 1'
#
loop_
_entity.id
_entity.type
_entity.pdbx_description
1 polymer ?
#
loop_
_entity_poly.entity_id
_entity_poly.type
_entity_poly.pdbx_seq_one_letter_code
_entity_poly.pdbx_strand_id
1 'polypeptide(L)'
;EFETIVINTLRPFASADYDFQERFNKLFDGLDVLPADLHNDYYDLAEDGRFIEARQLLVPISWARFHILRNAGQIRWDNELQHYIVFSPYNSEFGLDLSKV
;
A
#
# COMPACT_ATOMS: atom_id res chain seq x y z
N GLU A 1 -21.71 -1.82 -16.29
CA GLU A 1 -21.01 -3.07 -15.92
C GLU A 1 -20.66 -3.16 -14.44
N PHE A 2 -20.05 -2.13 -13.82
CA PHE A 2 -19.69 -2.12 -12.39
C PHE A 2 -20.88 -2.44 -11.44
N GLU A 3 -22.04 -1.79 -11.63
CA GLU A 3 -23.23 -2.05 -10.80
C GLU A 3 -23.67 -3.51 -10.86
N THR A 4 -23.71 -4.11 -12.05
CA THR A 4 -24.18 -5.49 -12.23
C THR A 4 -23.23 -6.51 -11.62
N ILE A 5 -21.92 -6.24 -11.65
CA ILE A 5 -20.89 -7.18 -11.20
C ILE A 5 -20.58 -7.04 -9.72
N VAL A 6 -20.62 -5.82 -9.18
CA VAL A 6 -20.19 -5.51 -7.82
C VAL A 6 -21.38 -5.24 -6.90
N ILE A 7 -22.32 -4.38 -7.29
CA ILE A 7 -23.42 -3.98 -6.39
C ILE A 7 -24.45 -5.11 -6.23
N ASN A 8 -24.80 -5.80 -7.32
CA ASN A 8 -25.83 -6.85 -7.28
C ASN A 8 -25.37 -8.17 -6.63
N THR A 9 -24.07 -8.35 -6.42
CA THR A 9 -23.47 -9.54 -5.80
C THR A 9 -23.13 -9.35 -4.32
N LEU A 10 -23.13 -8.10 -3.83
CA LEU A 10 -22.93 -7.81 -2.41
C LEU A 10 -24.14 -8.26 -1.59
N ARG A 11 -23.90 -9.21 -0.68
CA ARG A 11 -24.88 -9.68 0.30
C ARG A 11 -24.45 -9.23 1.70
N PRO A 12 -25.34 -8.58 2.48
CA PRO A 12 -25.04 -8.24 3.87
C PRO A 12 -24.64 -9.49 4.65
N PHE A 13 -23.57 -9.39 5.44
CA PHE A 13 -23.08 -10.45 6.34
C PHE A 13 -22.62 -11.75 5.65
N ALA A 14 -22.45 -11.76 4.33
CA ALA A 14 -21.83 -12.87 3.61
C ALA A 14 -20.37 -12.54 3.31
N SER A 15 -19.46 -13.47 3.62
CA SER A 15 -18.06 -13.37 3.19
C SER A 15 -18.01 -13.37 1.66
N ALA A 16 -17.32 -12.39 1.08
CA ALA A 16 -17.07 -12.36 -0.35
C ALA A 16 -16.20 -13.57 -0.76
N ASP A 17 -16.58 -14.22 -1.87
CA ASP A 17 -15.75 -15.25 -2.49
C ASP A 17 -14.37 -14.68 -2.84
N TYR A 18 -13.34 -15.54 -2.80
CA TYR A 18 -11.96 -15.13 -3.10
C TYR A 18 -11.83 -14.45 -4.47
N ASP A 19 -12.55 -14.96 -5.48
CA ASP A 19 -12.58 -14.40 -6.84
C ASP A 19 -13.22 -13.00 -6.86
N PHE A 20 -14.24 -12.76 -6.01
CA PHE A 20 -14.82 -11.43 -5.83
C PHE A 20 -13.84 -10.47 -5.17
N GLN A 21 -13.12 -10.91 -4.13
CA GLN A 21 -12.08 -10.09 -3.49
C GLN A 21 -10.97 -9.71 -4.47
N GLU A 22 -10.53 -10.64 -5.33
CA GLU A 22 -9.51 -10.37 -6.33
C GLU A 22 -10.01 -9.36 -7.37
N ARG A 23 -11.24 -9.52 -7.87
CA ARG A 23 -11.85 -8.58 -8.82
C ARG A 23 -12.10 -7.21 -8.21
N PHE A 24 -12.47 -7.15 -6.94
CA PHE A 24 -12.60 -5.91 -6.18
C PHE A 24 -11.25 -5.22 -6.00
N ASN A 25 -10.21 -5.94 -5.57
CA ASN A 25 -8.86 -5.41 -5.45
C ASN A 25 -8.29 -4.89 -6.78
N LYS A 26 -8.70 -5.47 -7.91
CA LYS A 26 -8.36 -4.97 -9.26
C LYS A 26 -9.04 -3.65 -9.63
N LEU A 27 -10.10 -3.26 -8.92
CA LEU A 27 -10.86 -2.01 -9.18
C LEU A 27 -10.35 -0.82 -8.35
N PHE A 28 -9.45 -1.03 -7.40
CA PHE A 28 -8.89 0.04 -6.54
C PHE A 28 -7.38 0.18 -6.71
N ASP A 29 -6.92 1.43 -6.75
CA ASP A 29 -5.52 1.82 -6.81
C ASP A 29 -4.83 1.62 -5.45
N GLY A 30 -4.63 0.35 -5.07
CA GLY A 30 -3.67 -0.03 -4.03
C GLY A 30 -3.72 0.76 -2.72
N LEU A 31 -2.56 0.92 -2.09
CA LEU A 31 -2.30 1.90 -1.05
C LEU A 31 -0.88 2.47 -1.18
N ASP A 32 -0.69 3.65 -0.63
CA ASP A 32 0.62 4.30 -0.55
C ASP A 32 1.38 3.82 0.69
N VAL A 33 2.63 3.44 0.47
CA VAL A 33 3.56 3.01 1.53
C VAL A 33 4.85 3.82 1.47
N LEU A 34 5.51 3.95 2.62
CA LEU A 34 6.81 4.62 2.72
C LEU A 34 7.93 3.57 2.77
N PRO A 35 8.85 3.54 1.79
CA PRO A 35 10.06 2.74 1.92
C PRO A 35 10.88 3.16 3.14
N ALA A 36 11.44 2.20 3.87
CA ALA A 36 12.30 2.47 5.02
C ALA A 36 13.53 3.32 4.65
N ASP A 37 14.04 3.14 3.42
CA ASP A 37 15.16 3.91 2.87
C ASP A 37 14.85 5.42 2.76
N LEU A 38 13.57 5.80 2.67
CA LEU A 38 13.09 7.18 2.54
C LEU A 38 12.49 7.73 3.83
N HIS A 39 12.57 7.00 4.95
CA HIS A 39 11.90 7.36 6.21
C HIS A 39 12.39 8.70 6.76
N ASN A 40 13.70 8.90 6.85
CA ASN A 40 14.29 10.13 7.38
C ASN A 40 13.94 11.34 6.49
N ASP A 41 14.06 11.19 5.17
CA ASP A 41 13.74 12.27 4.23
C ASP A 41 12.26 12.68 4.33
N TYR A 42 11.37 11.70 4.49
CA TYR A 42 9.95 11.96 4.72
C TYR A 42 9.72 12.69 6.04
N TYR A 43 10.36 12.23 7.12
CA TYR A 43 10.25 12.81 8.44
C TYR A 43 10.69 14.28 8.44
N ASP A 44 11.88 14.57 7.90
CA ASP A 44 12.43 15.93 7.83
C ASP A 44 11.52 16.86 7.03
N LEU A 45 10.99 16.40 5.88
CA LEU A 45 10.04 17.18 5.08
C LEU A 45 8.71 17.41 5.82
N ALA A 46 8.22 16.43 6.57
CA ALA A 46 6.98 16.55 7.33
C ALA A 46 7.13 17.54 8.50
N GLU A 47 8.25 17.46 9.24
CA GLU A 47 8.58 18.39 10.33
C GLU A 47 8.74 19.84 9.84
N ASP A 48 9.33 20.02 8.66
CA ASP A 48 9.44 21.34 8.00
C ASP A 48 8.11 21.85 7.41
N GLY A 49 7.01 21.09 7.55
CA GLY A 49 5.69 21.43 7.02
C GLY A 49 5.54 21.28 5.49
N ARG A 50 6.51 20.64 4.83
CA ARG A 50 6.59 20.40 3.38
C ARG A 50 5.88 19.11 2.98
N PHE A 51 4.60 19.01 3.33
CA PHE A 51 3.81 17.78 3.18
C PHE A 51 3.61 17.33 1.72
N ILE A 52 3.62 18.25 0.76
CA ILE A 52 3.47 17.91 -0.66
C ILE A 52 4.70 17.15 -1.14
N GLU A 53 5.89 17.62 -0.78
CA GLU A 53 7.16 16.95 -1.10
C GLU A 53 7.29 15.63 -0.34
N ALA A 54 6.91 15.59 0.94
CA ALA A 54 6.91 14.34 1.71
C ALA A 54 6.03 13.27 1.03
N ARG A 55 4.82 13.64 0.57
CA ARG A 55 3.93 12.73 -0.16
C ARG A 55 4.51 12.16 -1.45
N GLN A 56 5.45 12.85 -2.10
CA GLN A 56 6.10 12.34 -3.32
C GLN A 56 7.04 11.17 -3.05
N LEU A 57 7.44 10.96 -1.79
CA LEU A 57 8.28 9.83 -1.37
C LEU A 57 7.46 8.55 -1.13
N LEU A 58 6.13 8.66 -1.11
CA LEU A 58 5.26 7.50 -0.98
C LEU A 58 5.20 6.72 -2.30
N VAL A 59 5.17 5.40 -2.17
CA VAL A 59 5.16 4.47 -3.29
C VAL A 59 3.83 3.73 -3.30
N PRO A 60 3.04 3.81 -4.39
CA PRO A 60 1.81 3.05 -4.50
C PRO A 60 2.10 1.56 -4.70
N ILE A 61 1.46 0.71 -3.91
CA ILE A 61 1.50 -0.75 -4.06
C ILE A 61 0.09 -1.34 -4.11
N SER A 62 -0.10 -2.42 -4.87
CA SER A 62 -1.37 -3.12 -4.86
C SER A 62 -1.63 -3.82 -3.51
N TRP A 63 -2.90 -4.04 -3.18
CA TRP A 63 -3.30 -4.81 -2.00
C TRP A 63 -2.66 -6.20 -1.95
N ALA A 64 -2.49 -6.86 -3.10
CA ALA A 64 -1.80 -8.14 -3.19
C ALA A 64 -0.35 -8.04 -2.70
N ARG A 65 0.39 -7.02 -3.14
CA ARG A 65 1.78 -6.77 -2.71
C ARG A 65 1.84 -6.42 -1.22
N PHE A 66 0.90 -5.62 -0.73
CA PHE A 66 0.78 -5.33 0.70
C PHE A 66 0.62 -6.59 1.54
N HIS A 67 -0.28 -7.51 1.13
CA HIS A 67 -0.47 -8.77 1.84
C HIS A 67 0.79 -9.66 1.82
N ILE A 68 1.50 -9.73 0.69
CA ILE A 68 2.77 -10.46 0.60
C ILE A 68 3.79 -9.89 1.60
N LEU A 69 4.01 -8.57 1.57
CA LEU A 69 4.93 -7.87 2.49
C LEU A 69 4.52 -8.06 3.95
N ARG A 70 3.22 -7.99 4.24
CA ARG A 70 2.68 -8.20 5.59
C ARG A 70 2.92 -9.60 6.12
N ASN A 71 2.67 -10.61 5.28
CA ASN A 71 2.87 -12.01 5.67
C ASN A 71 4.34 -12.35 5.88
N ALA A 72 5.25 -11.68 5.17
CA ALA A 72 6.69 -11.80 5.33
C ALA A 72 7.28 -10.94 6.47
N GLY A 73 6.45 -10.14 7.17
CA GLY A 73 6.92 -9.23 8.22
C GLY A 73 7.75 -8.04 7.71
N GLN A 74 7.67 -7.74 6.41
CA GLN A 74 8.42 -6.66 5.75
C GLN A 74 7.68 -5.32 5.74
N ILE A 75 6.61 -5.18 6.54
CA ILE A 75 5.84 -3.95 6.66
C ILE A 75 5.43 -3.69 8.10
N ARG A 76 5.48 -2.43 8.54
CA ARG A 76 5.09 -2.02 9.89
C ARG A 76 4.37 -0.68 9.85
N TRP A 77 3.33 -0.52 10.66
CA TRP A 77 2.71 0.78 10.87
C TRP A 77 3.58 1.69 11.74
N ASP A 78 3.84 2.91 11.29
CA ASP A 78 4.50 3.96 12.07
C ASP A 78 3.44 4.93 12.62
N ASN A 79 3.36 5.04 13.95
CA ASN A 79 2.35 5.87 14.61
C ASN A 79 2.68 7.37 14.58
N GLU A 80 3.94 7.74 14.38
CA GLU A 80 4.33 9.15 14.32
C GLU A 80 4.01 9.68 12.92
N LEU A 81 4.47 8.95 11.90
CA LEU A 81 4.22 9.34 10.51
C LEU A 81 2.83 8.99 10.01
N GLN A 82 2.10 8.08 10.68
CA GLN A 82 0.79 7.57 10.23
C GLN A 82 0.86 6.92 8.83
N HIS A 83 1.94 6.19 8.54
CA HIS A 83 2.14 5.48 7.29
C HIS A 83 2.63 4.05 7.53
N TYR A 84 2.40 3.17 6.55
CA TYR A 84 3.04 1.87 6.52
C TYR A 84 4.46 1.97 6.00
N ILE A 85 5.43 1.55 6.81
CA ILE A 85 6.85 1.48 6.46
C ILE A 85 7.17 0.11 5.90
N VAL A 86 7.75 0.07 4.70
CA VAL A 86 8.17 -1.16 4.03
C VAL A 86 9.68 -1.31 4.11
N PHE A 87 10.15 -2.45 4.60
CA PHE A 87 11.58 -2.75 4.78
C PHE A 87 12.22 -3.44 3.56
N SER A 88 11.42 -3.76 2.54
CA SER A 88 11.94 -4.23 1.26
C SER A 88 12.81 -3.15 0.61
N PRO A 89 13.96 -3.49 0.02
CA PRO A 89 14.83 -2.51 -0.62
C PRO A 89 14.09 -1.70 -1.68
N TYR A 90 14.29 -0.39 -1.65
CA TYR A 90 13.73 0.52 -2.64
C TYR A 90 14.82 1.07 -3.56
N ASN A 91 14.49 1.15 -4.84
CA ASN A 91 15.30 1.83 -5.84
C ASN A 91 14.41 2.80 -6.63
N SER A 92 14.87 4.01 -6.88
CA SER A 92 14.07 5.02 -7.59
C SER A 92 13.80 4.68 -9.06
N GLU A 93 14.65 3.88 -9.70
CA GLU A 93 14.48 3.44 -11.10
C GLU A 93 13.59 2.19 -11.20
N PHE A 94 13.71 1.25 -10.26
CA PHE A 94 13.05 -0.06 -10.33
C PHE A 94 11.90 -0.26 -9.32
N GLY A 95 11.72 0.65 -8.37
CA GLY A 95 10.73 0.60 -7.30
C GLY A 95 11.11 -0.33 -6.13
N LEU A 96 10.10 -0.83 -5.44
CA LEU A 96 10.27 -1.80 -4.35
C LEU A 96 10.66 -3.19 -4.89
N ASP A 97 11.79 -3.71 -4.44
CA ASP A 97 12.26 -5.06 -4.77
C ASP A 97 11.57 -6.10 -3.89
N LEU A 98 10.57 -6.77 -4.44
CA LEU A 98 9.80 -7.82 -3.75
C LEU A 98 10.41 -9.21 -3.87
N SER A 99 11.52 -9.39 -4.61
CA SER A 99 12.18 -10.69 -4.77
C SER A 99 12.94 -11.14 -3.51
N LYS A 100 13.10 -10.22 -2.54
CA LYS A 100 13.84 -10.40 -1.29
C LYS A 100 12.94 -10.57 -0.07
N VAL A 101 11.66 -10.86 -0.30
CA VAL A 101 10.58 -10.98 0.68
C VAL A 101 10.28 -12.44 0.98
#